data_AF-A0A1C9J6S7-F1
#
_entry.id   AF-A0A1C9J6S7-F1
#
_cell.length_a   1.000
_cell.length_b   1.000
_cell.length_c   1.000
_cell.angle_alpha   90.00
_cell.angle_beta   90.00
_cell.angle_gamma   90.00
#
_symmetry.space_group_name_H-M   'P 1'
#
loop_
_entity.id
_entity.type
_entity.pdbx_description
1 polymer ?
#
loop_
_entity_poly.entity_id
_entity_poly.type
_entity_poly.pdbx_seq_one_letter_code
_entity_poly.pdbx_strand_id
1 'polypeptide(L)'
;MSEITVSDETKIALVAIGVLLVFGYFFVLPRLRRRRHSHPAIAVKARKVQQDTSKADDWVVVCQNCSARNPVGYRYCHNCINRLPSAVRKSGDDDRISDQ
;
A
#
# COMPACT_ATOMS: atom_id res chain seq x y z
N MET A 1 -23.77 -38.95 -45.42
CA MET A 1 -22.74 -38.40 -44.51
C MET A 1 -21.43 -38.38 -45.27
N SER A 2 -20.92 -37.21 -45.62
CA SER A 2 -19.60 -37.07 -46.22
C SER A 2 -18.55 -37.22 -45.12
N GLU A 3 -17.72 -38.26 -45.21
CA GLU A 3 -16.53 -38.39 -44.37
C GLU A 3 -15.51 -37.32 -44.81
N ILE A 4 -15.25 -36.36 -43.92
CA ILE A 4 -14.22 -35.35 -44.13
C ILE A 4 -12.88 -36.03 -43.79
N THR A 5 -12.18 -36.52 -44.82
CA THR A 5 -10.81 -37.00 -44.66
C THR A 5 -9.87 -35.80 -44.59
N VAL A 6 -9.50 -35.43 -43.36
CA VAL A 6 -8.55 -34.35 -43.09
C VAL A 6 -7.15 -34.81 -43.50
N SER A 7 -6.60 -34.21 -44.57
CA SER A 7 -5.27 -34.51 -45.11
C SER A 7 -4.18 -34.20 -44.07
N ASP A 8 -3.06 -34.92 -44.09
CA ASP A 8 -2.00 -34.77 -43.08
C ASP A 8 -1.36 -33.37 -43.09
N GLU A 9 -1.34 -32.70 -44.24
CA GLU A 9 -0.93 -31.30 -44.36
C GLU A 9 -1.83 -30.37 -43.52
N THR A 10 -3.14 -30.63 -43.53
CA THR A 10 -4.10 -29.86 -42.74
C THR A 10 -3.98 -30.16 -41.24
N LYS A 11 -3.60 -31.38 -40.85
CA LYS A 11 -3.32 -31.71 -39.44
C LYS A 11 -2.07 -30.98 -38.93
N ILE A 12 -1.00 -30.96 -39.72
CA ILE A 12 0.23 -30.23 -39.37
C ILE A 12 -0.06 -28.73 -39.25
N ALA A 13 -0.84 -28.17 -40.18
CA ALA A 13 -1.26 -26.78 -40.13
C ALA A 13 -2.06 -26.46 -38.84
N LEU A 14 -3.00 -27.32 -38.46
CA LEU A 14 -3.78 -27.15 -37.23
C LEU A 14 -2.93 -27.22 -35.96
N VAL A 15 -1.95 -28.13 -35.90
CA VAL A 15 -1.01 -28.23 -34.79
C VAL A 15 -0.13 -26.98 -34.71
N ALA A 16 0.40 -26.51 -35.84
CA ALA A 16 1.23 -25.31 -35.89
C ALA A 16 0.45 -24.06 -35.45
N ILE A 17 -0.80 -23.91 -35.91
CA ILE A 17 -1.69 -22.82 -35.47
C ILE A 17 -1.94 -22.92 -33.96
N GLY A 18 -2.24 -24.13 -33.45
CA GLY A 18 -2.42 -24.36 -32.02
C GLY A 18 -1.20 -23.92 -31.19
N VAL A 19 0.01 -24.28 -31.63
CA VAL A 19 1.26 -23.90 -30.96
C VAL A 19 1.48 -22.38 -30.99
N LEU A 20 1.23 -21.72 -32.13
CA LEU A 20 1.36 -20.27 -32.26
C LEU A 20 0.35 -19.52 -31.37
N LEU A 21 -0.88 -20.01 -31.27
CA LEU A 21 -1.92 -19.43 -30.43
C LEU A 21 -1.58 -19.60 -28.94
N VAL A 22 -1.15 -20.78 -28.50
CA VAL A 22 -0.76 -21.02 -27.09
C VAL A 22 0.47 -20.19 -26.73
N PHE A 23 1.51 -20.19 -27.57
CA PHE A 23 2.71 -19.42 -27.31
C PHE A 23 2.44 -17.89 -27.32
N GLY A 24 1.67 -17.40 -28.30
CA GLY A 24 1.22 -16.01 -28.33
C GLY A 24 0.37 -15.62 -27.12
N TYR A 25 -0.55 -16.49 -26.71
CA TYR A 25 -1.45 -16.24 -25.57
C TYR A 25 -0.70 -16.19 -24.23
N PHE A 26 0.31 -17.05 -24.03
CA PHE A 26 1.07 -17.09 -22.77
C PHE A 26 2.28 -16.15 -22.74
N PHE A 27 2.89 -15.81 -23.88
CA PHE A 27 4.10 -14.98 -23.90
C PHE A 27 3.86 -13.57 -24.43
N VAL A 28 3.00 -13.39 -25.43
CA VAL A 28 2.75 -12.09 -26.07
C VAL A 28 1.64 -11.32 -25.34
N LEU A 29 0.51 -11.96 -25.05
CA LEU A 29 -0.61 -11.28 -24.37
C LEU A 29 -0.28 -10.80 -22.95
N PRO A 30 0.46 -11.53 -22.09
CA PRO A 30 0.78 -11.03 -20.76
C PRO A 30 1.74 -9.85 -20.82
N ARG A 31 2.64 -9.79 -21.83
CA ARG A 31 3.50 -8.62 -22.07
C ARG A 31 2.69 -7.39 -22.46
N LEU A 32 1.65 -7.55 -23.28
CA LEU A 32 0.75 -6.46 -23.68
C LEU A 32 -0.19 -6.04 -22.55
N ARG A 33 -0.69 -7.00 -21.75
CA ARG A 33 -1.57 -6.74 -20.60
C ARG A 33 -0.82 -6.11 -19.42
N ARG A 34 0.48 -6.41 -19.26
CA ARG A 34 1.37 -5.77 -18.28
C ARG A 34 1.62 -4.29 -18.58
N ARG A 35 1.40 -3.83 -19.83
CA ARG A 35 1.45 -2.40 -20.19
C ARG A 35 0.17 -1.61 -19.88
N ARG A 36 -0.93 -2.26 -19.48
CA ARG A 36 -2.14 -1.54 -19.02
C ARG A 36 -2.20 -1.33 -17.50
N HIS A 37 -1.34 -1.99 -16.72
CA HIS A 37 -1.18 -1.71 -15.30
C HIS A 37 0.01 -0.79 -14.99
N SER A 38 0.61 -0.16 -15.99
CA SER A 38 1.34 1.08 -15.79
C SER A 38 0.31 2.22 -15.73
N HIS A 39 -0.07 2.61 -14.51
CA HIS A 39 -0.64 3.93 -14.25
C HIS A 39 0.16 4.99 -15.04
N PRO A 40 -0.50 5.99 -15.65
CA PRO A 40 0.21 7.11 -16.28
C PRO A 40 1.04 7.84 -15.23
N ALA A 41 2.26 8.19 -15.65
CA ALA A 41 3.26 8.86 -14.85
C ALA A 41 2.76 10.22 -14.35
N ILE A 42 2.41 10.29 -13.07
CA ILE A 42 3.00 11.33 -12.23
C ILE A 42 4.11 10.62 -11.47
N ALA A 43 5.34 10.84 -11.92
CA ALA A 43 6.54 10.34 -11.29
C ALA A 43 6.77 11.08 -9.95
N VAL A 44 5.92 10.81 -8.96
CA VAL A 44 6.32 11.02 -7.57
C VAL A 44 7.27 9.87 -7.28
N LYS A 45 8.57 10.19 -7.28
CA LYS A 45 9.63 9.29 -6.86
C LYS A 45 9.19 8.72 -5.51
N ALA A 46 8.77 7.46 -5.50
CA ALA A 46 8.39 6.76 -4.30
C ALA A 46 9.66 6.68 -3.45
N ARG A 47 9.84 7.67 -2.56
CA ARG A 47 10.57 7.45 -1.33
C ARG A 47 9.86 6.25 -0.74
N LYS A 48 10.51 5.09 -0.84
CA LYS A 48 10.30 3.99 0.09
C LYS A 48 10.50 4.66 1.45
N VAL A 49 9.40 5.11 2.06
CA VAL A 49 9.37 5.40 3.48
C VAL A 49 9.73 4.05 4.06
N GLN A 50 11.00 3.96 4.43
CA GLN A 50 11.50 2.90 5.26
C GLN A 50 10.52 2.87 6.42
N GLN A 51 9.66 1.86 6.40
CA GLN A 51 8.99 1.33 7.57
C GLN A 51 10.12 0.76 8.43
N ASP A 52 10.93 1.67 8.95
CA ASP A 52 11.84 1.41 10.02
C ASP A 52 10.94 1.11 11.20
N THR A 53 11.02 -0.14 11.60
CA THR A 53 10.58 -0.64 12.88
C THR A 53 11.24 0.16 13.99
N SER A 54 10.65 1.30 14.34
CA SER A 54 10.48 1.68 15.74
C SER A 54 8.98 1.61 15.95
N LYS A 55 8.39 0.51 16.42
CA LYS A 55 8.34 0.20 17.85
C LYS A 55 8.42 1.46 18.74
N ALA A 56 7.73 2.53 18.35
CA ALA A 56 7.10 3.39 19.32
C ALA A 56 6.02 2.49 19.91
N ASP A 57 6.27 2.01 21.12
CA ASP A 57 5.29 1.32 21.94
C ASP A 57 3.89 1.91 21.70
N ASP A 58 2.90 1.03 21.58
CA ASP A 58 1.47 1.35 21.66
C ASP A 58 1.15 1.89 23.07
N TRP A 59 1.76 3.01 23.46
CA TRP A 59 1.43 3.69 24.67
C TRP A 59 0.03 4.29 24.45
N VAL A 60 -0.90 3.79 25.26
CA VAL A 60 -2.28 4.27 25.31
C VAL A 60 -2.41 5.09 26.59
N VAL A 61 -2.97 6.29 26.47
CA VAL A 61 -3.42 7.09 27.61
C VAL A 61 -4.91 6.85 27.83
N VAL A 62 -5.29 6.55 29.07
CA VAL A 62 -6.69 6.40 29.46
C VAL A 62 -7.22 7.77 29.90
N CYS A 63 -8.32 8.20 29.31
CA CYS A 63 -9.00 9.43 29.71
C CYS A 63 -9.57 9.29 31.12
N GLN A 64 -9.21 10.18 32.04
CA GLN A 64 -9.73 10.16 33.42
C GLN A 64 -11.21 10.57 33.53
N ASN A 65 -11.77 11.23 32.50
CA ASN A 65 -13.15 11.68 32.49
C ASN A 65 -14.14 10.62 31.96
N CYS A 66 -13.74 9.84 30.96
CA CYS A 66 -14.66 8.90 30.28
C CYS A 66 -14.06 7.51 30.03
N SER A 67 -12.86 7.24 30.57
CA SER A 67 -12.15 5.95 30.46
C SER A 67 -11.82 5.49 29.04
N ALA A 68 -12.00 6.36 28.04
CA ALA A 68 -11.62 6.06 26.67
C ALA A 68 -10.10 5.90 26.54
N ARG A 69 -9.69 4.90 25.75
CA ARG A 69 -8.30 4.63 25.39
C ARG A 69 -7.93 5.50 24.20
N ASN A 70 -6.96 6.38 24.37
CA ASN A 70 -6.48 7.28 23.33
C ASN A 70 -4.99 7.02 23.10
N PRO A 71 -4.46 7.16 21.87
CA PRO A 71 -3.02 7.06 21.64
C PRO A 71 -2.28 8.18 22.38
N VAL A 72 -1.04 7.93 22.81
CA VAL A 72 -0.18 9.02 23.30
C VAL A 72 0.08 10.07 22.22
N GLY A 73 0.33 11.31 22.64
CA GLY A 73 0.53 12.46 21.75
C GLY A 73 -0.76 13.21 21.39
N TYR A 74 -1.93 12.64 21.67
CA TYR A 74 -3.19 13.37 21.55
C TYR A 74 -3.34 14.42 22.66
N ARG A 75 -3.77 15.62 22.26
CA ARG A 75 -4.00 16.75 23.18
C ARG A 75 -5.34 16.67 23.90
N TYR A 76 -6.33 16.06 23.25
CA TYR A 76 -7.71 15.96 23.70
C TYR A 76 -8.25 14.54 23.49
N CYS A 77 -9.19 14.12 24.33
CA CYS A 77 -9.87 12.83 24.24
C CYS A 77 -10.82 12.80 23.04
N HIS A 78 -10.81 11.71 22.25
CA HIS A 78 -11.70 11.55 21.11
C HIS A 78 -13.17 11.34 21.45
N ASN A 79 -13.44 10.87 22.67
CA ASN A 79 -14.80 10.55 23.10
C ASN A 79 -15.49 11.74 23.80
N CYS A 80 -14.77 12.46 24.67
CA CYS A 80 -15.37 13.52 25.49
C CYS A 80 -14.70 14.89 25.37
N ILE A 81 -13.70 15.04 24.49
CA ILE A 81 -13.01 16.31 24.18
C ILE A 81 -12.21 16.94 25.36
N ASN A 82 -12.22 16.33 26.56
CA ASN A 82 -11.36 16.75 27.68
C ASN A 82 -9.86 16.64 27.34
N ARG A 83 -9.05 17.52 27.94
CA ARG A 83 -7.59 17.48 27.79
C ARG A 83 -7.00 16.20 28.37
N LEU A 84 -6.04 15.63 27.65
CA LEU A 84 -5.29 14.46 28.11
C LEU A 84 -3.98 14.88 28.78
N PRO A 85 -3.51 14.14 29.81
CA PRO A 85 -2.27 14.44 30.50
C PRO A 85 -1.02 14.24 29.61
N SER A 86 -1.13 13.43 28.55
CA SER A 86 -0.08 13.22 27.54
C SER A 86 0.15 14.43 26.61
N ALA A 87 -0.58 15.53 26.79
CA ALA A 87 -0.37 16.78 26.06
C ALA A 87 0.88 17.56 26.53
N VAL A 88 1.84 16.89 27.19
CA VAL A 88 3.05 17.49 27.73
C VAL A 88 3.78 18.20 26.60
N ARG A 89 3.63 19.53 26.60
CA ARG A 89 4.41 20.43 25.76
C ARG A 89 5.87 20.23 26.16
N LYS A 90 6.79 20.25 25.19
CA LYS A 90 8.17 20.67 25.50
C LYS A 90 8.04 22.08 26.10
N SER A 91 7.97 22.18 27.42
CA SER A 91 8.32 23.40 28.13
C SER A 91 9.84 23.45 28.10
N GLY A 92 10.38 23.95 26.97
CA GLY A 92 11.71 24.51 26.97
C GLY A 92 11.62 25.85 27.68
N ASP A 93 12.04 25.83 28.95
CA ASP A 93 12.95 26.81 29.55
C ASP A 93 13.27 28.03 28.68
N ASP A 94 12.77 29.21 29.07
CA ASP A 94 13.46 30.51 28.92
C ASP A 94 12.76 31.57 29.81
N ASP A 95 12.55 31.23 31.09
CA ASP A 95 12.37 32.24 32.15
C ASP A 95 13.73 32.45 32.82
N ARG A 96 14.61 33.25 32.19
CA ARG A 96 15.79 33.84 32.87
C ARG A 96 15.79 35.35 32.72
N ILE A 97 14.86 35.98 33.44
CA ILE A 97 15.10 37.31 34.01
C ILE A 97 15.53 37.09 35.46
N SER A 98 16.79 37.38 35.76
CA SER A 98 17.22 37.86 37.07
C SER A 98 18.58 38.52 36.91
N ASP A 99 18.58 39.81 37.20
CA ASP A 99 19.73 40.67 37.42
C ASP A 99 20.82 40.00 38.25
N GLN A 100 22.07 40.08 37.78
CA GLN A 100 23.23 40.30 38.64
C GLN A 100 24.38 40.87 37.82
#